data_AF-A0A3C0WW37-F1
#
_entry.id   AF-A0A3C0WW37-F1
#
_cell.length_a   1.000
_cell.length_b   1.000
_cell.length_c   1.000
_cell.angle_alpha   90.00
_cell.angle_beta   90.00
_cell.angle_gamma   90.00
#
_symmetry.space_group_name_H-M   'P 1'
#
loop_
_entity.id
_entity.type
_entity.pdbx_description
1 polymer ?
#
loop_
_entity_poly.entity_id
_entity_poly.type
_entity_poly.pdbx_seq_one_letter_code
_entity_poly.pdbx_strand_id
1 'polypeptide(L)'
;MDDKNRMSFSGRLGYVLAAAGSAVGLGNIWRFPYLAAKYGGGIFLLCYMILVALVGCVFVISETALGRMTRKSPIGAFATFGEGPFFGIGGCLNALVPMIIVPYYSVIGGWVLK
;
A
#
# COMPACT_ATOMS: atom_id res chain seq x y z
N MET A 1 4.12 -28.75 -5.93
CA MET A 1 2.66 -28.78 -5.65
C MET A 1 2.06 -27.51 -6.25
N ASP A 2 1.40 -27.71 -7.39
CA ASP A 2 0.43 -26.86 -8.12
C ASP A 2 0.70 -25.37 -8.40
N ASP A 3 1.47 -25.09 -9.46
CA ASP A 3 1.61 -23.77 -10.12
C ASP A 3 0.46 -23.46 -11.12
N LYS A 4 -0.70 -24.13 -11.01
CA LYS A 4 -1.82 -24.03 -11.98
C LYS A 4 -2.99 -23.14 -11.55
N ASN A 5 -2.94 -22.50 -10.39
CA ASN A 5 -4.06 -21.67 -9.88
C ASN A 5 -3.58 -20.34 -9.30
N ARG A 6 -2.76 -19.60 -10.06
CA ARG A 6 -2.44 -18.20 -9.73
C ARG A 6 -3.18 -17.30 -10.70
N MET A 7 -4.15 -16.56 -10.16
CA MET A 7 -4.91 -15.57 -10.90
C MET A 7 -3.94 -14.46 -11.37
N SER A 8 -3.61 -14.46 -12.65
CA SER A 8 -2.84 -13.39 -13.27
C SER A 8 -3.79 -12.26 -13.68
N PHE A 9 -3.38 -11.01 -13.50
CA PHE A 9 -4.13 -9.89 -14.05
C PHE A 9 -4.22 -10.01 -15.58
N SER A 10 -5.42 -9.74 -16.13
CA SER A 10 -5.74 -9.85 -17.57
C SER A 10 -5.01 -8.82 -18.46
N GLY A 11 -4.06 -8.06 -17.91
CA GLY A 11 -3.25 -7.09 -18.64
C GLY A 11 -2.54 -6.10 -17.73
N ARG A 12 -1.52 -5.40 -18.28
CA ARG A 12 -0.78 -4.35 -17.54
C ARG A 12 -1.69 -3.24 -17.03
N LEU A 13 -2.71 -2.87 -17.82
CA LEU A 13 -3.70 -1.87 -17.42
C LEU A 13 -4.53 -2.32 -16.21
N GLY A 14 -4.96 -3.58 -16.16
CA GLY A 14 -5.71 -4.12 -15.02
C GLY A 14 -4.89 -4.09 -13.73
N TYR A 15 -3.61 -4.41 -13.81
CA TYR A 15 -2.69 -4.30 -12.68
C TYR A 15 -2.52 -2.85 -12.20
N VAL A 16 -2.27 -1.91 -13.12
CA VAL A 16 -2.10 -0.49 -12.78
C VAL A 16 -3.37 0.09 -12.17
N LEU A 17 -4.55 -0.23 -12.73
CA LEU A 17 -5.83 0.24 -12.20
C LEU A 17 -6.13 -0.33 -10.81
N ALA A 18 -5.85 -1.61 -10.58
CA ALA A 18 -6.01 -2.21 -9.25
C ALA A 18 -5.06 -1.60 -8.21
N ALA A 19 -3.80 -1.37 -8.60
CA ALA A 19 -2.81 -0.72 -7.74
C ALA A 19 -3.21 0.75 -7.45
N ALA A 20 -3.65 1.49 -8.46
CA ALA A 20 -4.12 2.86 -8.32
C ALA A 20 -5.37 2.93 -7.42
N GLY A 21 -6.34 2.03 -7.62
CA GLY A 21 -7.54 1.93 -6.78
C GLY A 21 -7.25 1.60 -5.33
N SER A 22 -6.22 0.78 -5.06
CA SER A 22 -5.76 0.50 -3.70
C SER A 22 -5.01 1.67 -3.07
N ALA A 23 -4.36 2.52 -3.87
CA ALA A 23 -3.58 3.65 -3.38
C ALA A 23 -4.45 4.89 -3.09
N VAL A 24 -5.55 5.06 -3.82
CA VAL A 24 -6.48 6.18 -3.64
C VAL A 24 -7.55 5.82 -2.60
N GLY A 25 -7.49 6.44 -1.42
CA GLY A 25 -8.43 6.21 -0.32
C GLY A 25 -9.07 7.47 0.25
N LEU A 26 -9.93 7.30 1.26
CA LEU A 26 -10.64 8.39 1.97
C LEU A 26 -9.69 9.46 2.54
N GLY A 27 -8.47 9.08 2.90
CA GLY A 27 -7.44 10.02 3.35
C GLY A 27 -7.10 11.10 2.33
N ASN A 28 -7.12 10.77 1.02
CA ASN A 28 -6.90 11.75 -0.04
C ASN A 28 -8.08 12.72 -0.19
N ILE A 29 -9.29 12.31 0.18
CA ILE A 29 -10.51 13.10 -0.03
C ILE A 29 -10.64 14.20 1.03
N TRP A 30 -10.31 13.91 2.29
CA TRP A 30 -10.55 14.88 3.37
C TRP A 30 -9.31 15.27 4.17
N ARG A 31 -8.41 14.32 4.44
CA ARG A 31 -7.21 14.60 5.25
C ARG A 31 -6.17 15.39 4.47
N PHE A 32 -5.96 15.08 3.20
CA PHE A 32 -5.07 15.83 2.32
C PHE A 32 -5.44 17.31 2.19
N PRO A 33 -6.68 17.70 1.80
CA PRO A 33 -7.03 19.12 1.67
C PRO A 33 -7.02 19.83 3.03
N TYR A 34 -7.37 19.15 4.13
CA TYR A 34 -7.27 19.73 5.47
C TYR A 34 -5.82 20.05 5.86
N LEU A 35 -4.88 19.13 5.62
CA LEU A 35 -3.46 19.38 5.89
C LEU A 35 -2.89 20.46 4.97
N ALA A 36 -3.24 20.43 3.68
CA ALA A 36 -2.83 21.46 2.73
C ALA A 36 -3.31 22.84 3.17
N ALA A 37 -4.59 22.98 3.55
CA ALA A 37 -5.13 24.25 4.03
C ALA A 37 -4.45 24.73 5.33
N LYS A 38 -4.14 23.81 6.26
CA LYS A 38 -3.54 24.15 7.56
C LYS A 38 -2.06 24.52 7.46
N TYR A 39 -1.29 23.87 6.59
CA TYR A 39 0.17 24.00 6.50
C TYR A 39 0.64 24.93 5.37
N GLY A 40 -0.14 25.97 5.04
CA GLY A 40 0.29 27.00 4.09
C GLY A 40 0.09 26.64 2.61
N GLY A 41 -0.82 25.72 2.31
CA GLY A 41 -1.36 25.47 0.97
C GLY A 41 -0.30 25.05 -0.04
N GLY A 42 0.15 26.01 -0.85
CA GLY A 42 1.06 25.80 -1.98
C GLY A 42 2.45 25.29 -1.59
N ILE A 43 3.03 25.78 -0.49
CA ILE A 43 4.34 25.32 -0.02
C ILE A 43 4.27 23.87 0.48
N PHE A 44 3.21 23.54 1.22
CA PHE A 44 2.94 22.16 1.62
C PHE A 44 2.80 21.25 0.38
N LEU A 45 2.11 21.72 -0.66
CA LEU A 45 1.91 20.94 -1.89
C LEU A 45 3.22 20.68 -2.64
N LEU A 46 4.11 21.68 -2.72
CA LEU A 46 5.43 21.54 -3.33
C LEU A 46 6.29 20.52 -2.57
N CYS A 47 6.40 20.65 -1.25
CA CYS A 47 7.12 19.68 -0.42
C CYS A 47 6.50 18.28 -0.55
N TYR A 48 5.18 18.18 -0.52
CA TYR A 48 4.45 16.92 -0.68
C TYR A 48 4.77 16.24 -2.02
N MET A 49 4.77 16.97 -3.14
CA MET A 49 5.13 16.40 -4.45
C MET A 49 6.57 15.87 -4.49
N ILE A 50 7.52 16.59 -3.90
CA ILE A 50 8.92 16.15 -3.84
C ILE A 50 9.03 14.86 -3.00
N LEU A 51 8.39 14.82 -1.83
CA LEU A 51 8.41 13.64 -0.97
C LEU A 51 7.74 12.44 -1.64
N VAL A 52 6.61 12.62 -2.32
CA VAL A 52 5.91 11.54 -3.04
C VAL A 52 6.76 11.03 -4.21
N ALA A 53 7.39 11.92 -4.97
CA ALA A 53 8.23 11.54 -6.10
C ALA A 53 9.49 10.78 -5.65
N LEU A 54 10.10 11.16 -4.53
CA LEU A 54 11.32 10.50 -4.03
C LEU A 54 10.98 9.25 -3.22
N VAL A 55 10.23 9.42 -2.12
CA VAL A 55 9.96 8.33 -1.18
C VAL A 55 8.89 7.40 -1.74
N GLY A 56 7.79 7.95 -2.25
CA GLY A 56 6.68 7.15 -2.77
C GLY A 56 7.08 6.26 -3.95
N CYS A 57 7.76 6.81 -4.95
CA CYS A 57 8.23 6.01 -6.08
C CYS A 57 9.23 4.93 -5.66
N VAL A 58 10.21 5.25 -4.81
CA VAL A 58 11.19 4.26 -4.33
C VAL A 58 10.48 3.13 -3.60
N PHE A 59 9.56 3.43 -2.69
CA PHE A 59 8.81 2.41 -1.95
C PHE A 59 7.98 1.51 -2.88
N VAL A 60 7.22 2.07 -3.82
CA VAL A 60 6.39 1.28 -4.74
C VAL A 60 7.25 0.39 -5.64
N ILE A 61 8.39 0.89 -6.12
CA ILE A 61 9.32 0.10 -6.93
C ILE A 61 9.94 -1.03 -6.10
N SER A 62 10.40 -0.73 -4.89
CA SER A 62 10.98 -1.72 -3.97
C SER A 62 9.97 -2.81 -3.61
N GLU A 63 8.74 -2.45 -3.27
CA GLU A 63 7.69 -3.41 -2.89
C GLU A 63 7.27 -4.28 -4.09
N THR A 64 7.11 -3.68 -5.27
CA THR A 64 6.82 -4.42 -6.50
C THR A 64 7.98 -5.34 -6.91
N ALA A 65 9.23 -4.91 -6.74
CA ALA A 65 10.41 -5.73 -7.00
C ALA A 65 10.47 -6.93 -6.03
N LEU A 66 10.28 -6.69 -4.73
CA LEU A 66 10.25 -7.71 -3.71
C LEU A 66 9.12 -8.73 -3.96
N GLY A 67 7.92 -8.25 -4.29
CA GLY A 67 6.78 -9.11 -4.62
C GLY A 67 7.03 -9.99 -5.85
N ARG A 68 7.69 -9.46 -6.88
CA ARG A 68 8.05 -10.21 -8.09
C ARG A 68 9.16 -11.24 -7.86
N MET A 69 10.16 -10.91 -7.04
CA MET A 69 11.26 -11.84 -6.73
C MET A 69 10.78 -13.01 -5.87
N THR A 70 9.97 -12.72 -4.85
CA THR A 70 9.59 -13.74 -3.86
C THR A 70 8.35 -14.54 -4.25
N ARG A 71 7.45 -13.96 -5.08
CA ARG A 71 6.16 -14.56 -5.48
C ARG A 71 5.43 -15.28 -4.34
N LYS A 72 5.55 -14.76 -3.12
CA LYS A 72 5.00 -15.31 -1.87
C LYS A 72 4.29 -14.19 -1.11
N SER A 73 3.32 -14.55 -0.27
CA SER A 73 2.64 -13.61 0.63
C SER A 73 3.65 -12.85 1.49
N PRO A 74 3.34 -11.64 2.00
CA PRO A 74 4.28 -10.80 2.75
C PRO A 74 5.03 -11.58 3.84
N ILE A 75 4.31 -12.41 4.61
CA ILE A 75 4.87 -13.29 5.64
C ILE A 75 5.91 -14.28 5.07
N GLY A 76 5.61 -14.90 3.92
CA GLY A 76 6.52 -15.82 3.23
C GLY A 76 7.63 -15.13 2.43
N ALA A 77 7.46 -13.86 2.09
CA ALA A 77 8.48 -13.05 1.43
C ALA A 77 9.59 -12.66 2.41
N PHE A 78 9.22 -12.14 3.58
CA PHE A 78 10.18 -11.83 4.65
C PHE A 78 10.88 -13.08 5.20
N ALA A 79 10.19 -14.23 5.26
CA ALA A 79 10.81 -15.50 5.65
C ALA A 79 11.86 -16.04 4.64
N THR A 80 11.83 -15.59 3.38
CA THR A 80 12.79 -16.02 2.35
C THR A 80 14.05 -15.13 2.34
N PHE A 81 13.96 -13.89 2.83
CA PHE A 81 15.08 -12.93 2.84
C PHE A 81 15.97 -12.99 4.10
N GLY A 82 15.52 -13.64 5.18
CA GLY A 82 16.39 -13.95 6.33
C GLY A 82 15.70 -14.67 7.47
N GLU A 83 16.35 -15.70 8.01
CA GLU A 83 15.96 -16.46 9.22
C GLU A 83 16.19 -15.67 10.54
N GLY A 84 16.06 -14.34 10.50
CA GLY A 84 16.15 -13.49 11.68
C GLY A 84 14.78 -13.25 12.31
N PRO A 85 14.64 -13.25 13.65
CA PRO A 85 13.36 -12.97 14.32
C PRO A 85 12.78 -11.60 13.91
N PHE A 86 13.64 -10.62 13.58
CA PHE A 86 13.23 -9.29 13.09
C PHE A 86 12.52 -9.33 11.72
N PHE A 87 12.91 -10.23 10.81
CA PHE A 87 12.28 -10.36 9.50
C PHE A 87 10.91 -11.05 9.60
N GLY A 88 10.78 -12.06 10.46
CA GLY A 88 9.48 -12.69 10.77
C GLY A 88 8.49 -11.72 11.41
N ILE A 89 8.95 -10.86 12.32
CA ILE A 89 8.14 -9.80 12.94
C ILE A 89 7.72 -8.76 11.89
N GLY A 90 8.62 -8.35 10.98
CA GLY A 90 8.32 -7.42 9.89
C GLY A 90 7.21 -7.94 8.96
N GLY A 91 7.25 -9.22 8.60
CA GLY A 91 6.19 -9.84 7.80
C GLY A 91 4.85 -10.00 8.52
N CYS A 92 4.88 -10.31 9.81
CA CYS A 92 3.69 -10.38 10.65
C CYS A 92 3.03 -9.00 10.82
N LEU A 93 3.82 -7.96 11.10
CA LEU A 93 3.35 -6.58 11.17
C LEU A 93 2.69 -6.12 9.86
N ASN A 94 3.31 -6.41 8.71
CA ASN A 94 2.76 -6.02 7.41
C ASN A 94 1.41 -6.71 7.12
N ALA A 95 1.15 -7.90 7.67
CA ALA A 95 -0.16 -8.55 7.59
C ALA A 95 -1.18 -8.06 8.63
N LEU A 96 -0.71 -7.70 9.83
CA LEU A 96 -1.56 -7.32 10.97
C LEU A 96 -2.07 -5.88 10.87
N VAL A 97 -1.23 -4.97 10.37
CA VAL A 97 -1.58 -3.55 10.17
C VAL A 97 -2.83 -3.37 9.29
N PRO A 98 -2.90 -3.91 8.05
CA PRO A 98 -4.11 -3.78 7.24
C PRO A 98 -5.33 -4.47 7.88
N MET A 99 -5.15 -5.57 8.62
CA MET A 99 -6.25 -6.21 9.34
C MET A 99 -6.91 -5.30 10.39
N ILE A 100 -6.13 -4.47 11.08
CA ILE A 100 -6.66 -3.51 12.06
C ILE A 100 -7.29 -2.30 11.36
N ILE A 101 -6.73 -1.90 10.21
CA ILE A 101 -7.16 -0.71 9.47
C ILE A 101 -8.49 -0.95 8.73
N VAL A 102 -8.70 -2.15 8.17
CA VAL A 102 -9.93 -2.50 7.42
C VAL A 102 -11.23 -2.20 8.19
N PRO A 103 -11.44 -2.65 9.44
CA PRO A 103 -12.69 -2.37 10.15
C PRO A 103 -12.92 -0.87 10.37
N TYR A 104 -11.86 -0.09 10.61
CA TYR A 104 -11.97 1.38 10.73
C TYR A 104 -12.49 2.02 9.43
N TYR A 105 -11.92 1.64 8.29
CA TYR A 105 -12.39 2.14 6.99
C TYR A 105 -13.76 1.61 6.58
N SER A 106 -14.10 0.36 6.93
CA SER A 106 -15.42 -0.23 6.67
C SER A 106 -16.54 0.49 7.41
N VAL A 107 -16.31 0.89 8.66
CA VAL A 107 -17.29 1.67 9.44
C VAL A 107 -17.54 3.04 8.78
N ILE A 108 -16.47 3.75 8.39
CA ILE A 108 -16.61 5.05 7.72
C ILE A 108 -17.31 4.90 6.37
N GLY A 109 -16.97 3.88 5.58
CA GLY A 109 -17.68 3.58 4.33
C GLY A 109 -19.17 3.31 4.55
N GLY A 110 -19.53 2.61 5.63
CA GLY A 110 -20.92 2.38 6.03
C GLY A 110 -21.68 3.65 6.39
N TRP A 111 -21.01 4.70 6.86
CA TRP A 111 -21.64 6.01 7.11
C TRP A 111 -21.90 6.77 5.81
N VAL A 112 -21.07 6.59 4.78
CA VAL A 112 -21.21 7.25 3.48
C VAL A 112 -22.31 6.60 2.62
N LEU A 113 -22.54 5.29 2.79
CA LEU A 113 -23.56 4.52 2.06
C LEU A 113 -24.98 4.63 2.65
N LYS A 114 -25.11 5.21 3.86
CA LYS A 114 -26.40 5.43 4.52
C LYS A 114 -27.05 6.72 4.05
#